data_AF-A0A7R9XNR0-F1
#
_entry.id   AF-A0A7R9XNR0-F1
#
_cell.length_a   1.000
_cell.length_b   1.000
_cell.length_c   1.000
_cell.angle_alpha   90.00
_cell.angle_beta   90.00
_cell.angle_gamma   90.00
#
_symmetry.space_group_name_H-M   'P 1'
#
loop_
_entity.id
_entity.type
_entity.pdbx_description
1 polymer ?
#
loop_
_entity_poly.entity_id
_entity_poly.type
_entity_poly.pdbx_seq_one_letter_code
_entity_poly.pdbx_strand_id
1 'polypeptide(L)'
;SEDRTHKCWSMNRDTPRVIARLNELASKHGWSQHTKLFAHGLSSGGYFASTLPFVRQRINMHLRGLCIQVASLHADAKAWETLDRHDDIAVAFAHMPRDKRTAKHVEHDASELRRIGVPVLVV
;
A
#
# COMPACT_ATOMS: atom_id res chain seq x y z
N SER A 1 29.76 -0.99 10.03
CA SER A 1 28.51 -0.32 9.64
C SER A 1 27.84 -1.09 8.51
N GLU A 2 26.95 -2.02 8.84
CA GLU A 2 26.27 -2.91 7.89
C GLU A 2 25.04 -2.27 7.21
N ASP A 3 24.93 -0.94 7.27
CA ASP A 3 23.68 -0.20 7.12
C ASP A 3 23.29 0.11 5.66
N ARG A 4 23.91 -0.54 4.65
CA ARG A 4 23.78 -0.10 3.24
C ARG A 4 23.64 -1.18 2.17
N THR A 5 23.69 -2.46 2.49
CA THR A 5 23.54 -3.54 1.47
C THR A 5 22.09 -3.90 1.15
N HIS A 6 21.12 -3.47 1.97
CA HIS A 6 19.69 -3.60 1.67
C HIS A 6 18.96 -2.27 1.85
N LYS A 7 19.10 -1.35 0.87
CA LYS A 7 18.36 -0.07 0.83
C LYS A 7 16.87 -0.22 0.46
N CYS A 8 16.38 -1.45 0.36
CA CYS A 8 15.01 -1.78 -0.02
C CYS A 8 14.26 -2.37 1.17
N TRP A 9 12.97 -2.06 1.24
CA TRP A 9 12.05 -2.64 2.21
C TRP A 9 11.99 -4.16 2.06
N SER A 10 12.02 -4.85 3.19
CA SER A 10 11.77 -6.28 3.32
C SER A 10 10.36 -6.48 3.86
N MET A 11 9.44 -6.99 3.03
CA MET A 11 8.04 -7.14 3.44
C MET A 11 7.88 -8.02 4.68
N ASN A 12 8.64 -9.11 4.78
CA ASN A 12 8.57 -10.02 5.92
C ASN A 12 9.10 -9.39 7.22
N ARG A 13 10.18 -8.60 7.14
CA ARG A 13 10.83 -8.02 8.32
C ARG A 13 10.22 -6.69 8.74
N ASP A 14 9.91 -5.84 7.77
CA ASP A 14 9.61 -4.43 8.02
C ASP A 14 8.09 -4.20 8.19
N THR A 15 7.22 -5.01 7.57
CA THR A 15 5.76 -4.90 7.74
C THR A 15 5.32 -5.06 9.21
N PRO A 16 5.77 -6.09 9.96
CA PRO A 16 5.40 -6.22 11.36
C PRO A 16 5.88 -5.04 12.22
N ARG A 17 7.07 -4.49 11.91
CA ARG A 17 7.66 -3.35 12.63
C ARG A 17 6.86 -2.07 12.40
N VAL A 18 6.47 -1.80 11.16
CA VAL A 18 5.65 -0.63 10.81
C VAL A 18 4.27 -0.74 11.44
N ILE A 19 3.62 -1.92 11.39
CA ILE A 19 2.33 -2.14 12.07
C ILE A 19 2.44 -1.87 13.56
N ALA A 20 3.46 -2.43 14.23
CA ALA A 20 3.69 -2.20 15.65
C ALA A 20 3.85 -0.71 15.97
N ARG A 21 4.63 0.01 15.16
CA ARG A 21 4.85 1.45 15.34
C ARG A 21 3.58 2.27 15.09
N LEU A 22 2.78 1.93 14.07
CA LEU A 22 1.51 2.59 13.80
C LEU A 22 0.52 2.39 14.96
N ASN A 23 0.46 1.18 15.53
CA ASN A 23 -0.41 0.89 16.67
C ASN A 23 0.05 1.57 17.96
N GLU A 24 1.37 1.68 18.18
CA GLU A 24 1.93 2.45 19.29
C GLU A 24 1.58 3.94 19.17
N LEU A 25 1.73 4.52 17.98
CA LEU A 25 1.32 5.90 17.71
C LEU A 25 -0.17 6.09 17.92
N ALA A 26 -0.99 5.15 17.44
CA ALA A 26 -2.42 5.21 17.62
C ALA A 26 -2.80 5.21 19.11
N SER A 27 -2.21 4.33 19.91
CA SER A 27 -2.40 4.29 21.36
C SER A 27 -1.96 5.60 22.03
N LYS A 28 -0.76 6.09 21.70
CA LYS A 28 -0.19 7.32 22.27
C LYS A 28 -1.04 8.56 21.98
N HIS A 29 -1.66 8.62 20.81
CA HIS A 29 -2.44 9.78 20.35
C HIS A 29 -3.96 9.59 20.45
N GLY A 30 -4.43 8.45 20.97
CA GLY A 30 -5.86 8.13 21.03
C GLY A 30 -6.52 7.93 19.65
N TRP A 31 -5.74 7.59 18.62
CA TRP A 31 -6.28 7.26 17.30
C TRP A 31 -6.91 5.87 17.32
N SER A 32 -7.95 5.69 16.51
CA SER A 32 -8.75 4.48 16.47
C SER A 32 -9.16 4.13 15.03
N GLN A 33 -10.01 3.12 14.87
CA GLN A 33 -10.62 2.75 13.59
C GLN A 33 -11.47 3.87 12.97
N HIS A 34 -11.74 4.97 13.67
CA HIS A 34 -12.37 6.16 13.08
C HIS A 34 -11.36 7.16 12.53
N THR A 35 -10.07 7.00 12.86
CA THR A 35 -8.99 7.86 12.36
C THR A 35 -8.55 7.39 10.98
N LYS A 36 -8.60 8.31 10.01
CA LYS A 36 -8.23 8.03 8.62
C LYS A 36 -6.71 8.03 8.46
N LEU A 37 -6.18 6.93 7.94
CA LEU A 37 -4.79 6.74 7.56
C LEU A 37 -4.66 6.86 6.04
N PHE A 38 -3.69 7.66 5.60
CA PHE A 38 -3.29 7.78 4.20
C PHE A 38 -1.84 7.32 4.07
N ALA A 39 -1.58 6.41 3.14
CA ALA A 39 -0.26 5.89 2.87
C ALA A 39 0.28 6.43 1.55
N HIS A 40 1.55 6.80 1.54
CA HIS A 40 2.26 7.21 0.33
C HIS A 40 3.62 6.52 0.30
N GLY A 41 4.01 6.01 -0.88
CA GLY A 41 5.30 5.39 -1.07
C GLY A 41 5.86 5.60 -2.47
N LEU A 42 7.16 5.86 -2.54
CA LEU A 42 7.92 6.00 -3.79
C LEU A 42 8.82 4.78 -4.00
N SER A 43 8.84 4.21 -5.21
CA SER A 43 9.70 3.10 -5.62
C SER A 43 9.63 1.92 -4.64
N SER A 44 10.71 1.54 -3.96
CA SER A 44 10.69 0.46 -2.94
C SER A 44 9.74 0.77 -1.78
N GLY A 45 9.55 2.04 -1.43
CA GLY A 45 8.54 2.47 -0.47
C GLY A 45 7.11 2.37 -1.02
N GLY A 46 6.93 2.52 -2.34
CA GLY A 46 5.66 2.27 -3.02
C GLY A 46 5.29 0.79 -2.97
N TYR A 47 6.27 -0.09 -3.24
CA TYR A 47 6.12 -1.53 -3.03
C TYR A 47 5.77 -1.86 -1.58
N PHE A 48 6.41 -1.23 -0.60
CA PHE A 48 6.04 -1.43 0.80
C PHE A 48 4.62 -0.94 1.11
N ALA A 49 4.29 0.29 0.74
CA ALA A 49 2.97 0.88 0.99
C ALA A 49 1.84 0.05 0.35
N SER A 50 2.11 -0.59 -0.79
CA SER A 50 1.18 -1.51 -1.45
C SER A 50 0.79 -2.73 -0.62
N THR A 51 1.56 -3.07 0.43
CA THR A 51 1.23 -4.18 1.33
C THR A 51 0.18 -3.82 2.37
N LEU A 52 0.05 -2.52 2.70
CA LEU A 52 -0.80 -2.05 3.79
C LEU A 52 -2.27 -2.42 3.63
N PRO A 53 -2.88 -2.40 2.43
CA PRO A 53 -4.22 -2.91 2.23
C PRO A 53 -4.38 -4.34 2.74
N PHE A 54 -3.46 -5.26 2.47
CA PHE A 54 -3.58 -6.69 2.83
C PHE A 54 -3.39 -6.99 4.33
N VAL A 55 -2.84 -6.02 5.07
CA VAL A 55 -2.59 -6.14 6.51
C VAL A 55 -3.39 -5.12 7.32
N ARG A 56 -4.32 -4.39 6.71
CA ARG A 56 -5.07 -3.27 7.31
C ARG A 56 -5.82 -3.67 8.58
N GLN A 57 -6.32 -4.89 8.66
CA GLN A 57 -6.97 -5.48 9.84
C GLN A 57 -6.07 -5.55 11.09
N ARG A 58 -4.75 -5.40 10.91
CA ARG A 58 -3.76 -5.40 12.01
C ARG A 58 -3.39 -3.98 12.46
N ILE A 59 -3.93 -2.95 11.81
CA ILE A 59 -3.65 -1.54 12.07
C ILE A 59 -4.85 -0.94 12.81
N ASN A 60 -4.59 -0.23 13.92
CA ASN A 60 -5.62 0.41 14.75
C ASN A 60 -6.20 1.71 14.16
N MET A 61 -6.03 1.92 12.86
CA MET A 61 -6.50 3.08 12.10
C MET A 61 -7.07 2.61 10.77
N HIS A 62 -7.95 3.42 10.19
CA HIS A 62 -8.64 3.08 8.96
C HIS A 62 -7.87 3.56 7.74
N LEU A 63 -7.27 2.65 6.98
CA LEU A 63 -6.60 2.99 5.72
C LEU A 63 -7.63 3.43 4.67
N ARG A 64 -7.62 4.72 4.31
CA ARG A 64 -8.58 5.35 3.38
C ARG A 64 -8.00 5.72 2.04
N GLY A 65 -6.68 5.88 1.96
CA GLY A 65 -6.04 6.24 0.71
C GLY A 65 -4.63 5.69 0.61
N LEU A 66 -4.25 5.32 -0.60
CA LEU A 66 -2.94 4.79 -0.92
C LEU A 66 -2.43 5.45 -2.21
N CYS A 67 -1.28 6.11 -2.14
CA CYS A 67 -0.59 6.67 -3.28
C CYS A 67 0.73 5.92 -3.53
N ILE A 68 0.87 5.30 -4.70
CA ILE A 68 2.03 4.52 -5.10
C ILE A 68 2.72 5.25 -6.26
N GLN A 69 3.96 5.69 -6.03
CA GLN A 69 4.74 6.43 -7.00
C GLN A 69 5.90 5.58 -7.54
N VAL A 70 6.08 5.53 -8.86
CA VAL A 70 7.13 4.74 -9.57
C VAL A 70 7.21 3.28 -9.06
N ALA A 71 6.04 2.67 -8.84
CA ALA A 71 5.89 1.28 -8.43
C ALA A 71 4.48 0.79 -8.79
N SER A 72 4.24 -0.50 -8.59
CA SER A 72 2.94 -1.17 -8.76
C SER A 72 2.51 -1.82 -7.44
N LEU A 73 1.31 -2.40 -7.39
CA LEU A 73 0.93 -3.23 -6.25
C LEU A 73 1.81 -4.48 -6.19
N HIS A 74 2.12 -4.92 -4.97
CA HIS A 74 2.67 -6.22 -4.69
C HIS A 74 1.55 -7.17 -4.26
N ALA A 75 0.76 -7.62 -5.23
CA ALA A 75 -0.38 -8.50 -5.00
C ALA A 75 -0.21 -9.79 -5.82
N ASP A 76 -0.19 -10.93 -5.14
CA ASP A 76 -0.39 -12.22 -5.80
C ASP A 76 -1.90 -12.53 -5.89
N ALA A 77 -2.27 -13.62 -6.57
CA ALA A 77 -3.68 -14.00 -6.74
C ALA A 77 -4.42 -14.11 -5.39
N LYS A 78 -3.73 -14.58 -4.35
CA LYS A 78 -4.28 -14.71 -3.00
C LYS A 78 -4.47 -13.36 -2.32
N ALA A 79 -3.56 -12.42 -2.53
CA ALA A 79 -3.69 -11.05 -2.01
C ALA A 79 -4.95 -10.38 -2.58
N TRP A 80 -5.25 -10.58 -3.86
CA TRP A 80 -6.47 -10.07 -4.49
C TRP A 80 -7.75 -10.67 -3.92
N GLU A 81 -7.74 -11.93 -3.49
CA GLU A 81 -8.87 -12.55 -2.79
C GLU A 81 -9.14 -11.93 -1.40
N THR A 82 -8.11 -11.34 -0.77
CA THR A 82 -8.25 -10.68 0.55
C THR A 82 -8.66 -9.20 0.47
N LEU A 83 -8.67 -8.61 -0.72
CA LEU A 83 -9.27 -7.31 -0.96
C LEU A 83 -10.77 -7.52 -1.11
N ASP A 84 -11.55 -6.94 -0.20
CA ASP A 84 -13.01 -7.08 -0.24
C ASP A 84 -13.58 -6.07 -1.24
N ARG A 85 -14.70 -6.40 -1.90
CA ARG A 85 -15.38 -5.54 -2.89
C ARG A 85 -15.93 -4.23 -2.29
N HIS A 86 -15.78 -4.06 -0.99
CA HIS A 86 -16.29 -2.94 -0.21
C HIS A 86 -15.20 -2.21 0.58
N ASP A 87 -13.92 -2.43 0.27
CA ASP A 87 -12.86 -1.61 0.84
C ASP A 87 -13.01 -0.15 0.37
N ASP A 88 -13.30 0.74 1.31
CA ASP A 88 -13.47 2.18 1.10
C ASP A 88 -12.13 2.94 0.95
N ILE A 89 -11.11 2.22 0.46
CA ILE A 89 -9.80 2.74 0.11
C ILE A 89 -9.85 3.33 -1.30
N ALA A 90 -9.23 4.49 -1.49
CA ALA A 90 -8.94 5.03 -2.82
C ALA A 90 -7.45 4.84 -3.15
N VAL A 91 -7.15 4.41 -4.38
CA VAL A 91 -5.78 4.16 -4.82
C VAL A 91 -5.38 5.15 -5.92
N ALA A 92 -4.22 5.78 -5.77
CA ALA A 92 -3.59 6.59 -6.79
C ALA A 92 -2.25 5.96 -7.20
N PHE A 93 -2.05 5.78 -8.50
CA PHE A 93 -0.75 5.44 -9.07
C PHE A 93 -0.17 6.67 -9.75
N ALA A 94 1.10 6.96 -9.47
CA ALA A 94 1.86 8.01 -10.15
C ALA A 94 3.09 7.36 -10.79
N HIS A 95 3.07 7.14 -12.11
CA HIS A 95 4.15 6.45 -12.80
C HIS A 95 4.74 7.26 -13.94
N MET A 96 5.96 6.94 -14.35
CA MET A 96 6.60 7.62 -15.48
C MET A 96 6.09 7.00 -16.79
N PRO A 97 5.58 7.80 -17.76
CA PRO A 97 5.08 7.26 -19.04
C PRO A 97 6.15 6.49 -19.85
N ARG A 98 7.43 6.84 -19.66
CA ARG A 98 8.56 6.18 -20.32
C ARG A 98 8.97 4.86 -19.67
N ASP A 99 8.56 4.60 -18.43
CA ASP A 99 8.78 3.31 -17.77
C ASP A 99 7.68 2.32 -18.17
N LYS A 100 7.85 1.71 -19.34
CA LYS A 100 6.87 0.77 -19.92
C LYS A 100 6.60 -0.44 -19.03
N ARG A 101 7.59 -0.89 -18.25
CA ARG A 101 7.43 -2.06 -17.38
C ARG A 101 6.50 -1.73 -16.21
N THR A 102 6.74 -0.63 -15.52
CA THR A 102 5.89 -0.18 -14.42
C THR A 102 4.51 0.20 -14.93
N ALA A 103 4.41 0.90 -16.06
CA ALA A 103 3.13 1.27 -16.67
C ALA A 103 2.23 0.05 -16.91
N LYS A 104 2.77 -1.03 -17.51
CA LYS A 104 2.01 -2.27 -17.75
C LYS A 104 1.46 -2.89 -16.47
N HIS A 105 2.25 -2.92 -15.38
CA HIS A 105 1.77 -3.44 -14.11
C HIS A 105 0.73 -2.52 -13.47
N VAL A 106 0.93 -1.20 -13.52
CA VAL A 106 -0.05 -0.22 -13.03
C VAL A 106 -1.38 -0.34 -13.79
N GLU A 107 -1.37 -0.53 -15.11
CA GLU A 107 -2.57 -0.75 -15.90
C GLU A 107 -3.31 -2.02 -15.47
N HIS A 108 -2.58 -3.12 -15.27
CA HIS A 108 -3.14 -4.38 -14.76
C HIS A 108 -3.77 -4.20 -13.37
N ASP A 109 -3.02 -3.64 -12.42
CA ASP A 109 -3.46 -3.41 -11.05
C ASP A 109 -4.67 -2.48 -10.99
N ALA A 110 -4.66 -1.40 -11.78
CA ALA A 110 -5.77 -0.46 -11.87
C ALA A 110 -7.03 -1.13 -12.44
N SER A 111 -6.87 -2.02 -13.42
CA SER A 111 -7.98 -2.82 -13.95
C SER A 111 -8.57 -3.74 -12.90
N GLU A 112 -7.74 -4.48 -12.15
CA GLU A 112 -8.22 -5.38 -11.10
C GLU A 112 -8.90 -4.64 -9.95
N LEU A 113 -8.33 -3.53 -9.49
CA LEU A 113 -8.94 -2.68 -8.47
C LEU A 113 -10.30 -2.12 -8.92
N ARG A 114 -10.39 -1.61 -10.17
CA ARG A 114 -11.66 -1.14 -10.73
C ARG A 114 -12.69 -2.27 -10.85
N ARG A 115 -12.26 -3.47 -11.23
CA ARG A 115 -13.12 -4.66 -11.34
C ARG A 115 -13.77 -5.03 -10.00
N ILE A 116 -13.07 -4.81 -8.87
CA ILE A 116 -13.61 -5.04 -7.52
C ILE A 116 -14.26 -3.81 -6.90
N GLY A 117 -14.43 -2.71 -7.65
CA GLY A 117 -15.14 -1.51 -7.19
C GLY A 117 -14.29 -0.50 -6.41
N VAL A 118 -12.97 -0.69 -6.34
CA VAL A 118 -12.06 0.27 -5.68
C VAL A 118 -11.86 1.51 -6.58
N PRO A 119 -12.03 2.73 -6.07
CA PRO A 119 -11.70 3.95 -6.81
C PRO A 119 -10.21 4.04 -7.13
N VAL A 120 -9.88 4.22 -8.43
CA VAL A 120 -8.49 4.31 -8.90
C VAL A 120 -8.24 5.55 -9.75
N LEU A 121 -7.20 6.30 -9.38
CA LEU A 121 -6.58 7.35 -10.19
C LEU A 121 -5.21 6.88 -10.71
N VAL A 122 -4.92 7.12 -11.99
CA VAL A 122 -3.59 6.86 -12.58
C VAL A 122 -3.09 8.17 -13.19
N VAL A 123 -1.87 8.58 -12.79
CA VAL A 123 -1.21 9.83 -13.15
C VAL A 123 0.17 9.56 -13.73
#